data_AF-A0A9P5Q780-F1
#
_entry.id   AF-A0A9P5Q780-F1
#
_cell.length_a   1.000
_cell.length_b   1.000
_cell.length_c   1.000
_cell.angle_alpha   90.00
_cell.angle_beta   90.00
_cell.angle_gamma   90.00
#
_symmetry.space_group_name_H-M   'P 1'
#
loop_
_entity.id
_entity.type
_entity.pdbx_description
1 polymer ?
#
loop_
_entity_poly.entity_id
_entity_poly.type
_entity_poly.pdbx_seq_one_letter_code
_entity_poly.pdbx_strand_id
1 'polypeptide(L)'
;MVDCAEAESYAIEAVFPAARIYYCDFHVDQLWEKQLTNFSEKRRKQMRLLLNEVRRAGSPELQQTLWTKFKELYSGASSVINYIQKNWFDKEGRLEKWALFHRA
;
A
#
# COMPACT_ATOMS: atom_id res chain seq x y z
N MET A 1 10.87 -7.94 7.86
CA MET A 1 9.59 -7.29 7.47
C MET A 1 9.00 -6.71 8.73
N VAL A 2 8.44 -5.50 8.65
CA VAL A 2 7.81 -4.82 9.77
C VAL A 2 6.36 -4.49 9.45
N ASP A 3 5.58 -4.21 10.49
CA ASP A 3 4.29 -3.56 10.32
C ASP A 3 4.52 -2.11 9.86
N CYS A 4 3.45 -1.41 9.45
CA CYS A 4 3.56 0.02 9.13
C CYS A 4 3.76 0.89 10.40
N ALA A 5 4.61 0.45 11.33
CA ALA A 5 4.94 1.08 12.59
C ALA A 5 6.21 1.92 12.44
N GLU A 6 6.06 3.23 12.60
CA GLU A 6 7.16 4.19 12.44
C GLU A 6 8.23 4.03 13.53
N ALA A 7 7.80 3.78 14.77
CA ALA A 7 8.71 3.54 15.88
C ALA A 7 9.55 2.27 15.69
N GLU A 8 8.94 1.20 15.17
CA GLU A 8 9.64 -0.05 14.87
C GLU A 8 10.64 0.14 13.71
N SER A 9 10.20 0.81 12.64
CA SER A 9 11.08 1.12 11.50
C SER A 9 12.28 1.95 11.93
N TYR A 10 12.05 2.99 12.74
CA TYR A 10 13.09 3.85 13.28
C TYR A 10 14.06 3.09 14.20
N ALA A 11 13.54 2.24 15.09
CA ALA A 11 14.38 1.45 16.00
C ALA A 11 15.29 0.48 15.23
N ILE A 12 14.77 -0.17 14.18
CA ILE A 12 15.58 -1.07 13.33
C ILE A 12 16.61 -0.28 12.54
N GLU A 13 16.25 0.87 11.96
CA GLU A 13 17.21 1.75 11.26
C GLU A 13 18.32 2.24 12.19
N ALA A 14 18.00 2.54 13.45
CA ALA A 14 18.96 3.01 14.45
C ALA A 14 19.94 1.91 14.91
N VAL A 15 19.46 0.68 15.09
CA VAL A 15 20.28 -0.44 15.60
C VAL A 15 20.99 -1.20 14.48
N PHE A 16 20.35 -1.32 13.32
CA PHE A 16 20.84 -2.06 12.15
C PHE A 16 20.78 -1.18 10.89
N PRO A 17 21.66 -0.17 10.77
CA PRO A 17 21.59 0.81 9.67
C PRO A 17 21.84 0.20 8.28
N ALA A 18 22.47 -0.97 8.20
CA ALA A 18 22.65 -1.70 6.95
C ALA A 18 21.44 -2.58 6.55
N ALA A 19 20.45 -2.74 7.44
CA ALA A 19 19.29 -3.57 7.17
C ALA A 19 18.30 -2.84 6.26
N ARG A 20 17.83 -3.54 5.21
CA ARG A 20 16.72 -3.05 4.39
C ARG A 20 15.39 -3.40 5.07
N ILE A 21 14.60 -2.37 5.36
CA ILE A 21 13.26 -2.53 5.93
C ILE A 21 12.24 -2.66 4.82
N TYR A 22 11.41 -3.69 4.93
CA TYR A 22 10.27 -3.91 4.04
C TYR A 22 8.99 -3.99 4.84
N TYR A 23 7.90 -3.43 4.31
CA TYR A 23 6.58 -3.59 4.91
C TYR A 23 6.00 -4.96 4.57
N CYS A 24 5.36 -5.60 5.55
CA CYS A 24 4.71 -6.88 5.34
C CYS A 24 3.50 -6.74 4.40
N ASP A 25 3.55 -7.42 3.26
CA ASP A 25 2.49 -7.43 2.24
C ASP A 25 1.11 -7.76 2.82
N PHE A 26 1.05 -8.76 3.71
CA PHE A 26 -0.18 -9.17 4.40
C PHE A 26 -0.78 -8.06 5.27
N HIS A 27 0.05 -7.33 6.01
CA HIS A 27 -0.45 -6.23 6.86
C HIS A 27 -0.86 -5.01 6.03
N VAL A 28 -0.21 -4.75 4.90
CA VAL A 28 -0.70 -3.73 3.94
C VAL A 28 -2.10 -4.10 3.44
N ASP A 29 -2.30 -5.36 3.04
CA ASP A 29 -3.59 -5.87 2.57
C ASP A 29 -4.69 -5.67 3.62
N GLN A 30 -4.42 -6.09 4.86
CA GLN A 30 -5.36 -5.94 5.96
C GLN A 30 -5.71 -4.47 6.24
N LEU A 31 -4.74 -3.57 6.19
CA LEU A 31 -4.97 -2.14 6.41
C LEU A 31 -5.84 -1.51 5.32
N TRP A 32 -5.64 -1.95 4.07
CA TRP A 32 -6.42 -1.49 2.93
C TRP A 32 -7.83 -2.07 2.92
N GLU A 33 -7.97 -3.37 3.22
CA GLU A 33 -9.25 -4.06 3.31
C GLU A 33 -10.16 -3.43 4.39
N LYS A 34 -9.58 -2.98 5.51
CA LYS A 34 -10.29 -2.22 6.54
C LYS A 34 -10.94 -0.93 6.01
N GLN A 35 -10.40 -0.32 4.96
CA GLN A 35 -11.01 0.87 4.35
C GLN A 35 -12.23 0.52 3.47
N LEU A 36 -12.37 -0.74 3.06
CA LEU A 36 -13.42 -1.18 2.15
C LEU A 36 -14.70 -1.66 2.85
N THR A 37 -14.73 -1.66 4.19
CA THR A 37 -15.83 -2.22 5.00
C THR A 37 -17.17 -1.52 4.76
N ASN A 38 -17.15 -0.25 4.35
CA ASN A 38 -18.35 0.55 4.13
C ASN A 38 -18.97 0.38 2.73
N PHE A 39 -18.36 -0.44 1.87
CA PHE A 39 -18.86 -0.72 0.53
C PHE A 39 -19.60 -2.06 0.49
N SER A 40 -20.55 -2.16 -0.45
CA SER A 40 -21.23 -3.42 -0.74
C SER A 40 -20.24 -4.51 -1.16
N GLU A 41 -20.56 -5.77 -0.89
CA GLU A 41 -19.67 -6.90 -1.16
C GLU A 41 -19.21 -6.95 -2.62
N LYS A 42 -20.13 -6.69 -3.56
CA LYS A 42 -19.81 -6.62 -4.99
C LYS A 42 -18.75 -5.56 -5.30
N ARG A 43 -18.93 -4.35 -4.75
CA ARG A 43 -18.02 -3.22 -4.99
C ARG A 43 -16.68 -3.43 -4.28
N ARG A 44 -16.71 -3.95 -3.06
CA ARG A 44 -15.52 -4.36 -2.29
C ARG A 44 -14.68 -5.37 -3.07
N LYS A 45 -15.28 -6.43 -3.61
CA LYS A 45 -14.58 -7.45 -4.40
C LYS A 45 -13.89 -6.84 -5.63
N GLN A 46 -14.55 -5.93 -6.34
CA GLN A 46 -13.96 -5.26 -7.51
C GLN A 46 -12.81 -4.32 -7.13
N MET A 47 -12.96 -3.55 -6.05
CA MET A 47 -11.90 -2.66 -5.54
C MET A 47 -10.68 -3.46 -5.05
N ARG A 48 -10.92 -4.57 -4.33
CA ARG A 48 -9.87 -5.46 -3.82
C ARG A 48 -8.99 -6.02 -4.93
N LEU A 49 -9.58 -6.44 -6.04
CA LEU A 49 -8.81 -6.95 -7.19
C LEU A 49 -7.81 -5.92 -7.71
N LEU A 50 -8.27 -4.68 -7.94
CA LEU A 50 -7.39 -3.63 -8.45
C LEU A 50 -6.36 -3.17 -7.41
N LEU A 51 -6.73 -3.10 -6.12
CA LEU A 51 -5.79 -2.80 -5.04
C LEU A 51 -4.69 -3.88 -4.91
N ASN A 52 -5.04 -5.14 -5.13
CA ASN A 52 -4.04 -6.21 -5.17
C ASN A 52 -3.07 -6.07 -6.34
N GLU A 53 -3.54 -5.64 -7.51
CA GLU A 53 -2.67 -5.33 -8.64
C GLU A 53 -1.74 -4.13 -8.32
N VAL A 54 -2.27 -3.06 -7.72
CA VAL A 54 -1.46 -1.91 -7.27
C VAL A 54 -0.38 -2.37 -6.30
N ARG A 55 -0.72 -3.24 -5.35
CA ARG A 55 0.19 -3.75 -4.33
C ARG A 55 1.29 -4.64 -4.88
N ARG A 56 0.97 -5.44 -5.89
CA ARG A 56 1.88 -6.40 -6.52
C ARG A 56 2.56 -5.87 -7.78
N ALA A 57 2.44 -4.57 -8.05
CA ALA A 57 3.05 -3.94 -9.21
C ALA A 57 4.58 -4.13 -9.18
N GLY A 58 5.13 -4.64 -10.28
CA GLY A 58 6.57 -4.94 -10.38
C GLY A 58 7.47 -3.70 -10.43
N SER A 59 6.92 -2.52 -10.73
CA SER A 59 7.67 -1.26 -10.81
C SER A 59 6.87 -0.09 -10.22
N PRO A 60 7.53 1.00 -9.77
CA PRO A 60 6.83 2.17 -9.24
C PRO A 60 5.95 2.85 -10.30
N GLU A 61 6.38 2.82 -11.57
CA GLU A 61 5.62 3.39 -12.70
C GLU A 61 4.32 2.61 -12.93
N LEU A 62 4.38 1.28 -12.90
CA LEU A 62 3.19 0.43 -13.00
C LEU A 62 2.28 0.65 -11.78
N GLN A 63 2.86 0.74 -10.58
CA GLN A 63 2.11 1.00 -9.35
C GLN A 63 1.34 2.33 -9.43
N GLN A 64 2.01 3.40 -9.89
CA GLN A 64 1.41 4.72 -10.09
C GLN A 64 0.32 4.70 -11.16
N THR A 65 0.53 3.96 -12.24
CA THR A 65 -0.45 3.80 -13.33
C THR A 65 -1.72 3.10 -12.82
N LEU A 66 -1.56 1.97 -12.12
CA LEU A 66 -2.67 1.22 -11.55
C LEU A 66 -3.40 2.02 -10.47
N TRP A 67 -2.65 2.80 -9.68
CA TRP A 67 -3.24 3.69 -8.68
C TRP A 67 -4.06 4.82 -9.31
N THR A 68 -3.58 5.41 -10.41
CA THR A 68 -4.32 6.42 -11.18
C THR A 68 -5.62 5.83 -11.72
N LYS A 69 -5.56 4.64 -12.31
CA LYS A 69 -6.74 3.89 -12.77
C LYS A 69 -7.73 3.61 -11.63
N PHE A 70 -7.24 3.27 -10.43
CA PHE A 70 -8.10 3.07 -9.26
C PHE A 70 -8.86 4.35 -8.88
N LYS A 71 -8.17 5.50 -8.86
CA LYS A 71 -8.78 6.80 -8.56
C LYS A 71 -9.84 7.20 -9.59
N GLU A 72 -9.61 6.92 -10.87
CA GLU A 72 -10.57 7.20 -11.93
C GLU A 72 -11.83 6.34 -11.82
N LEU A 73 -11.67 5.02 -11.67
CA LEU A 73 -12.79 4.07 -11.58
C LEU A 73 -13.61 4.22 -10.29
N TYR A 74 -12.97 4.63 -9.21
CA TYR A 74 -13.58 4.72 -7.88
C TYR A 74 -13.49 6.13 -7.29
N SER A 75 -13.62 7.17 -8.12
CA SER A 75 -13.54 8.58 -7.70
C SER A 75 -14.46 8.95 -6.53
N GLY A 76 -15.62 8.28 -6.42
CA GLY A 76 -16.53 8.43 -5.28
C GLY A 76 -16.10 7.75 -3.96
N ALA A 77 -14.99 7.01 -3.94
CA ALA A 77 -14.44 6.34 -2.75
C ALA A 77 -13.34 7.20 -2.09
N SER A 78 -13.63 8.49 -1.87
CA SER A 78 -12.67 9.49 -1.42
C SER A 78 -11.98 9.14 -0.10
N SER A 79 -12.67 8.49 0.84
CA SER A 79 -12.08 8.05 2.11
C SER A 79 -10.94 7.03 1.90
N VAL A 80 -11.18 6.02 1.06
CA VAL A 80 -10.19 5.00 0.70
C VAL A 80 -9.03 5.64 -0.05
N ILE A 81 -9.35 6.47 -1.04
CA ILE A 81 -8.35 7.17 -1.86
C ILE A 81 -7.44 8.02 -0.97
N ASN A 82 -8.01 8.86 -0.11
CA ASN A 82 -7.27 9.75 0.77
C ASN A 82 -6.42 8.98 1.78
N TYR A 83 -6.96 7.90 2.36
CA TYR A 83 -6.19 7.05 3.26
C TYR A 83 -4.97 6.45 2.55
N ILE A 84 -5.17 5.82 1.40
CA ILE A 84 -4.10 5.12 0.69
C ILE A 84 -3.07 6.13 0.15
N GLN A 85 -3.51 7.22 -0.47
CA GLN A 85 -2.63 8.27 -1.01
C GLN A 85 -1.73 8.84 0.10
N LYS A 86 -2.34 9.33 1.19
CA LYS A 86 -1.61 9.96 2.30
C LYS A 86 -0.64 9.02 3.00
N ASN A 87 -1.04 7.76 3.20
CA ASN A 87 -0.25 6.83 4.00
C ASN A 87 0.74 6.00 3.18
N TRP A 88 0.60 5.87 1.86
CA TRP A 88 1.43 4.95 1.08
C TRP A 88 2.11 5.62 -0.10
N PHE A 89 1.45 6.56 -0.78
CA PHE A 89 2.00 7.21 -1.98
C PHE A 89 2.70 8.54 -1.67
N ASP A 90 2.17 9.34 -0.74
CA ASP A 90 2.74 10.65 -0.40
C ASP A 90 3.89 10.56 0.59
N LYS A 91 4.05 9.42 1.26
CA LYS A 91 5.09 9.26 2.27
C LYS A 91 6.38 8.76 1.62
N GLU A 92 7.39 9.62 1.63
CA GLU A 92 8.71 9.36 1.07
C GLU A 92 9.28 8.00 1.52
N GLY A 93 9.82 7.24 0.56
CA GLY A 93 10.42 5.93 0.79
C GLY A 93 9.43 4.80 1.12
N ARG A 94 8.13 5.05 1.36
CA ARG A 94 7.16 3.96 1.64
C ARG A 94 6.90 3.09 0.42
N LEU A 95 6.76 3.68 -0.76
CA LEU A 95 6.60 2.93 -2.01
C LEU A 95 7.82 2.04 -2.28
N GLU A 96 9.04 2.52 -2.02
CA GLU A 96 10.28 1.76 -2.23
C GLU A 96 10.44 0.60 -1.23
N LYS A 97 10.14 0.86 0.05
CA LYS A 97 10.12 -0.16 1.12
C LYS A 97 9.01 -1.20 0.92
N TRP A 98 8.03 -0.90 0.07
CA TRP A 98 6.91 -1.77 -0.25
C TRP A 98 7.12 -2.55 -1.56
N ALA A 99 7.64 -1.91 -2.61
CA ALA A 99 7.78 -2.46 -3.96
C ALA A 99 8.88 -3.53 -4.13
N LEU A 100 9.73 -3.76 -3.13
CA LEU A 100 10.88 -4.66 -3.24
C LEU A 100 10.62 -6.10 -2.75
N PHE A 101 9.55 -6.35 -1.98
CA PHE A 101 9.25 -7.71 -1.51
C PHE A 101 8.85 -8.66 -2.66
N HIS A 102 8.16 -8.15 -3.68
CA HIS A 102 7.77 -8.94 -4.86
C HIS A 102 8.85 -8.99 -5.96
N ARG A 103 10.05 -8.42 -5.73
CA ARG A 103 11.18 -8.43 -6.67
C ARG A 103 12.28 -9.45 -6.33
N ALA A 104 12.07 -10.29 -5.32
CA ALA A 104 12.99 -11.35 -4.91
C ALA A 104 12.54 -12.72 -5.44
#